data_AF-A0AAW8NXM8-F1
#
_entry.id   AF-A0AAW8NXM8-F1
#
_cell.length_a   1.000
_cell.length_b   1.000
_cell.length_c   1.000
_cell.angle_alpha   90.00
_cell.angle_beta   90.00
_cell.angle_gamma   90.00
#
_symmetry.space_group_name_H-M   'P 1'
#
loop_
_entity.id
_entity.type
_entity.pdbx_description
1 polymer ?
#
loop_
_entity_poly.entity_id
_entity_poly.type
_entity_poly.pdbx_seq_one_letter_code
_entity_poly.pdbx_strand_id
1 'polypeptide(L)' 'MGLDKKEDFVQKLAQTWEREDAEQRIAEVLNAARNGTMQTIRDSDGVFELTFKPEIKKEPAGRYLARGGPIKR' A
#
# COMPACT_ATOMS: atom_id res chain seq x y z
N MET A 1 -24.63 -23.24 -6.92
CA MET A 1 -23.47 -22.96 -7.81
C MET A 1 -23.21 -21.45 -7.75
N GLY A 2 -22.14 -21.01 -7.09
CA GLY A 2 -21.86 -19.57 -6.94
C GLY A 2 -20.94 -19.18 -5.78
N LEU A 3 -19.91 -19.98 -5.50
CA LEU A 3 -18.93 -19.71 -4.43
C LEU A 3 -17.53 -19.50 -5.01
N ASP A 4 -17.34 -18.60 -5.97
CA ASP A 4 -15.99 -18.36 -6.53
C ASP A 4 -15.66 -16.90 -6.86
N LYS A 5 -16.54 -15.93 -6.54
CA LYS A 5 -16.27 -14.50 -6.86
C LYS A 5 -15.65 -13.69 -5.73
N LYS A 6 -15.03 -14.32 -4.73
CA LYS A 6 -14.36 -13.60 -3.63
C LYS A 6 -12.84 -13.71 -3.63
N GLU A 7 -12.26 -14.65 -4.36
CA GLU A 7 -10.81 -14.81 -4.45
C GLU A 7 -10.19 -13.95 -5.56
N ASP A 8 -10.96 -13.61 -6.60
CA ASP A 8 -10.53 -12.75 -7.72
C ASP A 8 -10.26 -11.27 -7.34
N PHE A 9 -10.76 -10.79 -6.19
CA PHE A 9 -10.58 -9.39 -5.79
C PHE A 9 -9.29 -9.12 -4.99
N VAL A 10 -8.62 -10.17 -4.49
CA VAL A 10 -7.32 -10.04 -3.81
C VAL A 10 -6.19 -9.87 -4.84
N GLN A 11 -6.43 -10.23 -6.10
CA GLN A 11 -5.49 -10.09 -7.20
C GLN A 11 -5.47 -8.67 -7.82
N LYS A 12 -6.13 -7.71 -7.19
CA LYS A 12 -6.24 -6.33 -7.69
C LYS A 12 -4.98 -5.55 -7.29
N LEU A 13 -3.94 -5.66 -8.11
CA LEU A 13 -2.76 -4.79 -8.21
C LEU A 13 -1.59 -5.06 -7.24
N ALA A 14 -1.43 -6.26 -6.67
CA ALA A 14 -0.20 -6.56 -5.94
C ALA A 14 0.99 -6.63 -6.93
N GLN A 15 1.92 -5.67 -6.85
CA GLN A 15 3.13 -5.71 -7.68
C GLN A 15 4.11 -6.71 -7.07
N THR A 16 4.52 -7.68 -7.88
CA THR A 16 5.39 -8.78 -7.46
C THR A 16 6.83 -8.50 -7.86
N TRP A 17 7.76 -8.80 -6.95
CA TRP A 17 9.20 -8.63 -7.11
C TRP A 17 9.92 -9.93 -6.76
N GLU A 18 11.04 -10.22 -7.43
CA GLU A 18 12.02 -11.16 -6.89
C GLU A 18 12.85 -10.46 -5.82
N ARG A 19 13.31 -11.18 -4.79
CA ARG A 19 14.03 -10.59 -3.64
C ARG A 19 15.20 -9.70 -4.06
N GLU A 20 16.04 -10.18 -4.97
CA GLU A 20 17.24 -9.44 -5.42
C GLU A 20 16.88 -8.10 -6.08
N ASP A 21 15.80 -8.07 -6.87
CA ASP A 21 15.28 -6.84 -7.48
C ASP A 21 14.66 -5.90 -6.44
N ALA A 22 13.90 -6.46 -5.49
CA ALA A 22 13.27 -5.69 -4.43
C ALA A 22 14.31 -5.02 -3.52
N GLU A 23 15.40 -5.72 -3.19
CA GLU A 23 16.49 -5.19 -2.39
C GLU A 23 17.24 -4.07 -3.13
N GLN A 24 17.51 -4.23 -4.43
CA GLN A 24 18.13 -3.20 -5.26
C GLN A 24 17.24 -1.96 -5.45
N ARG A 25 15.92 -2.16 -5.52
CA ARG A 25 14.92 -1.10 -5.78
C ARG A 25 14.03 -0.83 -4.57
N ILE A 26 14.56 -1.02 -3.36
CA ILE A 26 13.76 -0.98 -2.12
C ILE A 26 13.00 0.34 -1.94
N ALA A 27 13.55 1.45 -2.42
CA ALA A 27 12.87 2.74 -2.40
C ALA A 27 11.58 2.75 -3.22
N GLU A 28 11.57 2.10 -4.38
CA GLU A 28 10.39 1.99 -5.25
C GLU A 28 9.34 1.07 -4.63
N VAL A 29 9.77 -0.07 -4.11
CA VAL A 29 8.92 -1.02 -3.39
C VAL A 29 8.21 -0.32 -2.22
N LEU A 30 8.97 0.43 -1.40
CA LEU A 30 8.42 1.18 -0.27
C LEU A 30 7.49 2.32 -0.70
N ASN A 31 7.80 3.03 -1.78
CA ASN A 31 6.95 4.10 -2.31
C ASN A 31 5.63 3.55 -2.87
N ALA A 32 5.67 2.42 -3.58
CA ALA A 32 4.48 1.75 -4.07
C ALA A 32 3.59 1.27 -2.91
N ALA A 33 4.19 0.67 -1.87
CA ALA A 33 3.49 0.32 -0.64
C ALA A 33 2.86 1.54 0.05
N ARG A 34 3.58 2.66 0.12
CA ARG A 34 3.10 3.93 0.68
C ARG A 34 1.91 4.51 -0.09
N ASN A 35 1.86 4.29 -1.40
CA ASN A 35 0.76 4.73 -2.26
C ASN A 35 -0.48 3.83 -2.17
N GLY A 36 -0.47 2.82 -1.30
CA GLY A 36 -1.61 1.94 -1.03
C GLY A 36 -1.63 0.67 -1.87
N THR A 37 -0.57 0.39 -2.63
CA THR A 37 -0.44 -0.83 -3.42
C THR A 37 0.33 -1.89 -2.63
N MET A 38 -0.30 -3.03 -2.31
CA MET A 38 0.40 -4.15 -1.65
C MET A 38 1.57 -4.61 -2.53
N GLN A 39 2.76 -4.78 -1.93
CA GLN A 39 3.90 -5.34 -2.64
C GLN A 39 4.14 -6.77 -2.18
N THR A 40 4.44 -7.64 -3.12
CA THR A 40 4.73 -9.04 -2.88
C THR A 40 6.17 -9.30 -3.29
N ILE A 41 7.02 -9.80 -2.39
CA ILE A 41 8.42 -10.10 -2.70
C ILE A 41 8.62 -11.61 -2.55
N ARG A 42 8.97 -12.29 -3.65
CA ARG A 42 9.27 -13.72 -3.66
C ARG A 42 10.70 -13.96 -3.20
N ASP A 43 10.88 -14.97 -2.37
CA ASP A 43 12.17 -15.47 -1.92
C ASP A 43 12.25 -16.99 -2.14
N SER A 44 13.42 -17.59 -1.92
CA SER A 44 13.66 -19.02 -2.17
C SER A 44 12.73 -19.97 -1.41
N ASP A 45 12.26 -19.56 -0.23
CA ASP A 45 11.48 -20.37 0.70
C ASP A 45 10.09 -19.79 1.01
N GLY A 46 9.75 -18.64 0.44
CA GLY A 46 8.52 -17.97 0.81
C GLY A 46 8.27 -16.66 0.08
N VAL A 47 7.34 -15.89 0.65
CA VAL A 47 6.87 -14.64 0.07
C VAL A 47 6.67 -13.62 1.19
N PHE A 48 7.22 -12.42 1.03
CA PHE A 48 6.92 -11.28 1.88
C PHE A 48 5.76 -10.48 1.32
N GLU A 49 4.89 -10.01 2.21
CA GLU A 49 3.83 -9.06 1.89
C GLU A 49 4.12 -7.73 2.60
N LEU A 50 4.25 -6.66 1.81
CA LEU A 50 4.53 -5.32 2.31
C LEU A 50 3.31 -4.42 2.11
N THR A 51 2.85 -3.84 3.23
CA THR A 51 1.82 -2.81 3.25
C THR A 51 2.26 -1.64 4.12
N PHE A 52 1.94 -0.43 3.70
CA PHE A 52 2.22 0.76 4.51
C PHE A 52 1.03 1.09 5.41
N LYS A 53 1.29 1.21 6.72
CA LYS A 53 0.31 1.66 7.72
C LYS A 53 0.76 3.02 8.26
N PRO A 54 0.09 4.13 7.90
CA PRO A 54 0.45 5.43 8.45
C PRO A 54 0.11 5.50 9.94
N GLU A 55 1.07 5.89 10.77
CA GLU A 55 0.89 6.08 12.22
C GLU A 55 -0.06 7.25 12.52
N ILE A 56 0.11 8.36 11.79
CA ILE A 56 -0.78 9.52 11.85
C ILE A 56 -1.65 9.51 10.59
N LYS A 57 -2.96 9.34 10.77
CA LYS A 57 -3.93 9.60 9.70
C LYS A 57 -3.89 11.09 9.39
N LYS A 58 -3.16 11.48 8.35
CA LYS A 58 -3.24 12.85 7.83
C LYS A 58 -4.71 13.14 7.56
N GLU A 59 -5.21 14.22 8.14
CA GLU A 59 -6.58 14.61 7.89
C GLU A 59 -6.74 14.89 6.39
N PRO A 60 -7.72 14.30 5.71
CA PRO A 60 -7.92 14.56 4.29
C PRO A 60 -8.12 16.06 4.08
N ALA A 61 -7.48 16.62 3.06
CA ALA A 61 -7.49 18.05 2.79
C ALA A 61 -8.90 18.63 2.77
N GLY A 62 -9.89 17.89 2.27
CA GLY A 62 -11.30 18.29 2.31
C GLY A 62 -11.84 18.50 3.73
N ARG A 63 -11.46 17.67 4.70
CA ARG A 63 -11.87 17.82 6.12
C ARG A 63 -11.11 18.96 6.81
N TYR A 64 -9.86 19.20 6.43
CA TYR A 64 -9.06 20.33 6.90
C TYR A 64 -9.61 21.67 6.39
N LEU A 65 -9.95 21.75 5.10
CA LEU A 65 -10.52 22.94 4.45
C LEU A 65 -11.97 23.18 4.92
N ALA A 66 -12.76 22.13 5.09
CA ALA A 66 -14.13 22.22 5.63
C ALA A 66 -14.16 22.64 7.11
N ARG A 67 -13.02 22.59 7.82
CA ARG A 67 -12.92 23.03 9.21
C ARG A 67 -13.02 24.54 9.40
N GLY A 68 -13.05 25.30 8.30
CA GLY A 68 -13.57 26.67 8.20
C GLY A 68 -13.30 27.58 9.41
N GLY A 69 -12.16 28.27 9.40
CA GLY A 69 -11.88 29.34 10.36
C GLY A 69 -10.40 29.74 10.35
N PRO A 70 -10.07 31.00 10.69
CA PRO A 70 -8.69 31.45 10.73
C PRO A 70 -7.89 30.60 11.72
N ILE A 71 -6.74 30.09 11.26
CA ILE A 71 -5.77 29.43 12.11
C ILE A 71 -5.20 30.53 13.02
N LYS A 72 -5.59 30.55 14.29
CA LYS A 72 -4.97 31.48 15.25
C LYS A 72 -3.48 31.13 15.33
N ARG A 73 -2.64 32.11 14.97
CA ARG A 73 -1.19 32.10 15.20
C ARG A 73 -0.90 32.14 16.69
#